data_AF-A0A970L5K5-F1
#
_entry.id   AF-A0A970L5K5-F1
#
_cell.length_a   1.000
_cell.length_b   1.000
_cell.length_c   1.000
_cell.angle_alpha   90.00
_cell.angle_beta   90.00
_cell.angle_gamma   90.00
#
_symmetry.space_group_name_H-M   'P 1'
#
loop_
_entity.id
_entity.type
_entity.pdbx_description
1 polymer ?
#
loop_
_entity_poly.entity_id
_entity_poly.type
_entity_poly.pdbx_seq_one_letter_code
_entity_poly.pdbx_strand_id
1 'polypeptide(L)'
;MNRKSNGIKTGILTAGGDCPGINAILRRTGITLSVILGILINTLPSHAQMLHDSATVRKIRTGVDYMYNMEFDKALPLFSDVEQLYPGHPVNHLLKGIFLYWKDYPMLPTSQSREAFENNLRTCMDLCSDSQYSAQYEAESLLANICSRGLLLLYYN
;
A
#
# COMPACT_ATOMS: atom_id res chain seq x y z
N MET A 1 -21.90 -60.40 -68.68
CA MET A 1 -22.23 -59.44 -69.75
C MET A 1 -22.44 -58.06 -69.11
N ASN A 2 -21.54 -57.12 -69.42
CA ASN A 2 -21.66 -55.65 -69.48
C ASN A 2 -22.37 -54.80 -68.38
N ARG A 3 -21.58 -53.87 -67.78
CA ARG A 3 -21.77 -52.40 -67.52
C ARG A 3 -23.06 -51.91 -66.83
N LYS A 4 -23.12 -50.87 -65.97
CA LYS A 4 -22.31 -49.64 -65.74
C LYS A 4 -22.77 -49.01 -64.39
N SER A 5 -21.85 -48.53 -63.54
CA SER A 5 -21.60 -47.13 -63.13
C SER A 5 -22.70 -46.35 -62.37
N ASN A 6 -22.36 -45.90 -61.15
CA ASN A 6 -22.49 -44.53 -60.56
C ASN A 6 -22.45 -44.68 -59.03
N GLY A 7 -21.60 -44.06 -58.20
CA GLY A 7 -20.64 -42.98 -58.38
C GLY A 7 -20.98 -41.78 -57.50
N ILE A 8 -20.75 -41.83 -56.16
CA ILE A 8 -20.47 -40.66 -55.31
C ILE A 8 -19.56 -41.13 -54.15
N LYS A 9 -18.29 -40.72 -54.18
CA LYS A 9 -17.36 -40.79 -53.03
C LYS A 9 -17.32 -39.41 -52.38
N THR A 10 -17.90 -39.27 -51.20
CA THR A 10 -17.64 -38.14 -50.30
C THR A 10 -16.27 -38.36 -49.67
N GLY A 11 -15.26 -37.71 -50.26
CA GLY A 11 -13.92 -37.63 -49.68
C GLY A 11 -13.95 -36.67 -48.49
N ILE A 12 -13.93 -37.21 -47.28
CA ILE A 12 -13.48 -36.47 -46.11
C ILE A 12 -11.97 -36.36 -46.27
N LEU A 13 -11.48 -35.14 -46.52
CA LEU A 13 -10.07 -34.81 -46.45
C LEU A 13 -9.65 -34.87 -44.97
N THR A 14 -9.31 -36.07 -44.47
CA THR A 14 -8.47 -36.18 -43.28
C THR A 14 -7.04 -35.95 -43.74
N ALA A 15 -6.61 -34.69 -43.71
CA ALA A 15 -5.20 -34.35 -43.84
C ALA A 15 -4.47 -34.99 -42.65
N GLY A 16 -3.76 -36.09 -42.95
CA GLY A 16 -2.80 -36.69 -42.06
C GLY A 16 -1.65 -35.72 -41.78
N GLY A 17 -1.16 -35.78 -40.54
CA GLY A 17 -0.01 -35.01 -40.10
C GLY A 17 -0.04 -34.78 -38.60
N ASP A 18 0.10 -35.84 -37.81
CA ASP A 18 0.56 -35.72 -36.43
C ASP A 18 1.98 -35.13 -36.45
N CYS A 19 2.06 -33.80 -36.47
CA CYS A 19 3.31 -33.06 -36.37
C CYS A 19 3.67 -32.95 -34.87
N PRO A 20 4.65 -33.73 -34.36
CA PRO A 20 5.04 -33.69 -32.94
C PRO A 20 5.52 -32.30 -32.46
N GLY A 21 5.81 -31.38 -33.39
CA GLY A 21 6.20 -30.00 -33.09
C GLY A 21 5.08 -29.12 -32.55
N ILE A 22 3.82 -29.33 -32.93
CA ILE A 22 2.73 -28.38 -32.58
C ILE A 22 2.35 -28.49 -31.09
N ASN A 23 2.27 -29.72 -30.57
CA ASN A 23 2.02 -29.98 -29.14
C ASN A 23 3.20 -29.52 -28.26
N ALA A 24 4.44 -29.63 -28.76
CA ALA A 24 5.62 -29.14 -28.06
C ALA A 24 5.67 -27.60 -28.00
N ILE A 25 5.28 -26.91 -29.08
CA ILE A 25 5.22 -25.44 -29.15
C ILE A 25 4.10 -24.90 -28.25
N LEU A 26 2.90 -25.49 -28.28
CA LEU A 26 1.77 -25.11 -27.42
C LEU A 26 2.05 -25.34 -25.93
N ARG A 27 2.77 -26.42 -25.58
CA ARG A 27 3.21 -26.67 -24.20
C ARG A 27 4.29 -25.68 -23.76
N ARG A 28 5.19 -25.27 -24.66
CA ARG A 28 6.24 -24.28 -24.38
C ARG A 28 5.66 -22.89 -24.16
N THR A 29 4.72 -22.46 -24.99
CA THR A 29 4.04 -21.16 -24.86
C THR A 29 3.15 -21.09 -23.63
N GLY A 30 2.47 -22.19 -23.28
CA GLY A 30 1.66 -22.29 -22.05
C GLY A 30 2.49 -22.18 -20.77
N ILE A 31 3.67 -22.81 -20.73
CA ILE A 31 4.60 -22.69 -19.59
C ILE A 31 5.15 -21.25 -19.48
N THR A 32 5.52 -20.62 -20.60
CA THR A 32 6.02 -19.23 -20.57
C THR A 32 4.94 -18.23 -20.16
N LEU A 33 3.68 -18.42 -20.60
CA LEU A 33 2.56 -17.56 -20.17
C LEU A 33 2.29 -17.70 -18.67
N SER A 34 2.36 -18.92 -18.14
CA SER A 34 2.17 -19.22 -16.72
C SER A 34 3.25 -18.60 -15.84
N VAL A 35 4.51 -18.61 -16.27
CA VAL A 35 5.62 -17.99 -15.54
C VAL A 35 5.50 -16.46 -15.54
N ILE A 36 5.12 -15.84 -16.66
CA ILE A 36 4.89 -14.39 -16.74
C ILE A 36 3.73 -13.96 -15.84
N LEU A 37 2.65 -14.75 -15.80
CA LEU A 37 1.50 -14.49 -14.92
C LEU A 37 1.89 -14.61 -13.44
N GLY A 38 2.73 -15.58 -13.07
CA GLY A 38 3.23 -15.76 -11.70
C GLY A 38 4.16 -14.62 -11.22
N ILE A 39 4.90 -13.99 -12.12
CA ILE A 39 5.78 -12.85 -11.79
C ILE A 39 4.96 -11.57 -11.53
N LEU A 40 3.82 -11.39 -12.21
CA LEU A 40 2.94 -10.23 -12.06
C LEU A 40 2.16 -10.20 -10.73
N ILE A 41 1.94 -11.34 -10.06
CA ILE A 41 1.18 -11.40 -8.80
C ILE A 41 2.04 -11.09 -7.56
N ASN A 42 3.37 -11.04 -7.69
CA ASN A 42 4.29 -10.85 -6.56
C ASN A 42 4.60 -9.37 -6.25
N THR A 43 4.04 -8.41 -6.98
CA THR A 43 4.27 -6.98 -6.76
C THR A 43 3.08 -6.26 -6.14
N LEU A 44 2.18 -6.96 -5.45
CA LEU A 44 1.24 -6.28 -4.57
C LEU A 44 2.00 -5.88 -3.30
N PRO A 45 2.19 -4.59 -3.01
CA PRO A 45 2.71 -4.18 -1.72
C PRO A 45 1.71 -4.66 -0.67
N SER A 46 2.06 -5.74 0.01
CA SER A 46 1.50 -6.05 1.32
C SER A 46 1.85 -4.84 2.18
N HIS A 47 0.91 -3.90 2.28
CA HIS A 47 0.97 -2.83 3.25
C HIS A 47 0.81 -3.54 4.60
N ALA A 48 1.92 -4.04 5.13
CA ALA A 48 1.94 -4.62 6.44
C ALA A 48 1.37 -3.56 7.39
N GLN A 49 0.42 -3.94 8.24
CA GLN A 49 -0.09 -3.09 9.29
C GLN A 49 1.11 -2.59 10.12
N MET A 50 1.37 -1.28 10.07
CA MET A 50 2.52 -0.62 10.69
C MET A 50 2.64 -0.95 12.20
N LEU A 51 1.51 -1.12 12.87
CA LEU A 51 1.41 -1.48 14.28
C LEU A 51 1.95 -2.89 14.60
N HIS A 52 1.96 -3.79 13.62
CA HIS A 52 2.54 -5.13 13.76
C HIS A 52 4.02 -5.19 13.36
N ASP A 53 4.55 -4.16 12.70
CA ASP A 53 5.99 -4.04 12.49
C ASP A 53 6.68 -3.51 13.75
N SER A 54 7.18 -4.45 14.56
CA SER A 54 7.89 -4.12 15.79
C SER A 54 9.12 -3.23 15.59
N ALA A 55 9.77 -3.27 14.42
CA ALA A 55 10.92 -2.42 14.13
C ALA A 55 10.48 -0.97 13.92
N THR A 56 9.42 -0.77 13.14
CA THR A 56 8.81 0.54 12.94
C THR A 56 8.22 1.11 14.23
N VAL A 57 7.49 0.31 15.01
CA VAL A 57 6.96 0.75 16.31
C VAL A 57 8.08 1.17 17.28
N ARG A 58 9.20 0.44 17.31
CA ARG A 58 10.39 0.85 18.09
C ARG A 58 10.96 2.17 17.59
N LYS A 59 11.07 2.35 16.27
CA LYS A 59 11.56 3.59 15.67
C LYS A 59 10.68 4.79 16.02
N ILE A 60 9.35 4.64 15.92
CA ILE A 60 8.38 5.66 16.32
C ILE A 60 8.53 6.00 17.81
N ARG A 61 8.60 4.98 18.68
CA ARG A 61 8.79 5.18 20.12
C ARG A 61 10.05 5.99 20.41
N THR A 62 11.19 5.61 19.84
CA THR A 62 12.45 6.34 20.03
C THR A 62 12.37 7.78 19.49
N GLY A 63 11.70 7.99 18.35
CA GLY A 63 11.49 9.34 17.82
C GLY A 63 10.62 10.20 18.74
N VAL A 64 9.57 9.62 19.32
CA VAL A 64 8.72 10.27 20.31
C VAL A 64 9.52 10.61 21.58
N ASP A 65 10.33 9.68 22.08
CA ASP A 65 11.19 9.92 23.25
C ASP A 65 12.17 11.09 23.01
N TYR A 66 12.80 11.14 21.84
CA TYR A 66 13.67 12.27 21.47
C TYR A 66 12.90 13.59 21.37
N MET A 67 11.73 13.58 20.75
CA MET A 67 10.87 14.77 20.62
C MET A 67 10.43 15.30 21.99
N TYR A 68 10.03 14.43 22.92
CA TYR A 68 9.68 14.84 24.29
C TYR A 68 10.88 15.40 25.07
N ASN A 69 12.09 14.95 24.76
CA ASN A 69 13.33 15.51 25.32
C ASN A 69 13.84 16.75 24.55
N MET A 70 13.05 17.31 23.63
CA MET A 70 13.40 18.45 22.77
C MET A 70 14.61 18.19 21.84
N GLU A 71 14.96 16.93 21.60
CA GLU A 71 16.04 16.50 20.71
C GLU A 71 15.52 16.33 19.27
N PHE A 72 14.97 17.39 18.69
CA PHE A 72 14.25 17.35 17.41
C PHE A 72 15.12 16.88 16.23
N ASP A 73 16.42 17.22 16.23
CA ASP A 73 17.38 16.78 15.21
C ASP A 73 17.58 15.25 15.21
N LYS A 74 17.34 14.59 16.34
CA LYS A 74 17.38 13.12 16.47
C LYS A 74 16.03 12.48 16.15
N ALA A 75 14.93 13.16 16.49
CA ALA A 75 13.58 12.67 16.23
C ALA A 75 13.22 12.69 14.74
N LEU A 76 13.55 13.78 14.04
CA LEU A 76 13.13 14.00 12.65
C LEU A 76 13.59 12.89 11.70
N PRO A 77 14.86 12.44 11.69
CA PRO A 77 15.30 11.35 10.83
C PRO A 77 14.53 10.05 11.06
N LEU A 78 14.17 9.74 12.31
CA LEU A 78 13.39 8.53 12.62
C LEU A 78 11.98 8.61 12.04
N PHE A 79 11.33 9.77 12.09
CA PHE A 79 10.02 9.96 11.47
C PHE A 79 10.10 9.98 9.93
N SER A 80 11.15 10.57 9.35
CA SER A 80 11.39 10.53 7.91
C SER A 80 11.59 9.11 7.39
N ASP A 81 12.32 8.27 8.11
CA ASP A 81 12.48 6.85 7.76
C ASP A 81 11.13 6.10 7.79
N VAL A 82 10.28 6.37 8.79
CA VAL A 82 8.94 5.75 8.88
C VAL A 82 8.09 6.17 7.67
N GLU A 83 8.14 7.44 7.29
CA GLU A 83 7.42 7.94 6.12
C GLU A 83 7.90 7.30 4.81
N GLN A 84 9.20 7.03 4.68
CA GLN A 84 9.74 6.31 3.51
C GLN A 84 9.29 4.85 3.46
N LEU A 85 9.17 4.18 4.61
CA LEU A 85 8.71 2.80 4.69
C LEU A 85 7.20 2.67 4.42
N TYR A 86 6.43 3.67 4.84
CA TYR A 86 4.97 3.67 4.77
C TYR A 86 4.44 4.93 4.07
N PRO A 87 4.75 5.16 2.78
CA PRO A 87 4.37 6.38 2.09
C PRO A 87 2.84 6.56 2.07
N GLY A 88 2.37 7.76 2.44
CA GLY A 88 0.93 8.09 2.47
C GLY A 88 0.14 7.49 3.64
N HIS A 89 0.78 6.79 4.58
CA HIS A 89 0.10 6.21 5.73
C HIS A 89 -0.42 7.30 6.69
N PRO A 90 -1.66 7.18 7.24
CA PRO A 90 -2.22 8.20 8.13
C PRO A 90 -1.35 8.59 9.32
N VAL A 91 -0.60 7.64 9.90
CA VAL A 91 0.25 7.91 11.07
C VAL A 91 1.41 8.84 10.74
N ASN A 92 1.89 8.90 9.50
CA ASN A 92 2.91 9.90 9.13
C ASN A 92 2.40 11.32 9.32
N HIS A 93 1.14 11.57 8.96
CA HIS A 93 0.49 12.86 9.17
C HIS A 93 0.28 13.15 10.66
N LEU A 94 -0.12 12.14 11.44
CA LEU A 94 -0.19 12.28 12.90
C LEU A 94 1.18 12.65 13.51
N LEU A 95 2.25 11.93 13.14
CA LEU A 95 3.61 12.17 13.64
C LEU A 95 4.10 13.58 13.28
N LYS A 96 3.85 14.05 12.05
CA LYS A 96 4.16 15.43 11.64
C LYS A 96 3.40 16.45 12.47
N GLY A 97 2.11 16.23 12.73
CA GLY A 97 1.31 17.10 13.57
C GLY A 97 1.84 17.17 15.00
N ILE A 98 2.08 16.02 15.63
CA ILE A 98 2.65 15.95 16.99
C ILE A 98 4.02 16.64 17.04
N PHE A 99 4.90 16.37 16.06
CA PHE A 99 6.22 16.98 15.99
C PHE A 99 6.15 18.51 15.89
N LEU A 100 5.30 19.06 15.03
CA LEU A 100 5.12 20.51 14.91
C LEU A 100 4.61 21.12 16.21
N TYR A 101 3.63 20.46 16.86
CA TYR A 101 3.07 20.93 18.12
C TYR A 101 4.15 21.08 19.20
N TRP A 102 5.00 20.06 19.38
CA TRP A 102 6.06 20.09 20.39
C TRP A 102 7.22 21.00 20.01
N LYS A 103 7.62 21.03 18.73
CA LYS A 103 8.73 21.86 18.26
C LYS A 103 8.46 23.35 18.49
N ASP A 104 7.21 23.77 18.28
CA ASP A 104 6.81 25.17 18.36
C ASP A 104 5.97 25.46 19.62
N TYR A 105 6.05 24.61 20.65
CA TYR A 105 5.29 24.79 21.88
C TYR A 105 5.80 25.99 22.70
N PRO A 106 4.94 26.89 23.19
CA PRO A 106 3.50 26.95 22.95
C PRO A 106 3.18 27.45 21.53
N MET A 107 2.40 26.66 20.79
CA MET A 107 2.00 27.04 19.44
C MET A 107 0.90 28.10 19.51
N LEU A 108 1.24 29.35 19.19
CA LEU A 108 0.28 30.45 19.19
C LEU A 108 -0.62 30.41 17.94
N PRO A 109 -1.84 30.98 18.01
CA PRO A 109 -2.72 31.10 16.84
C PRO A 109 -2.13 31.84 15.64
N THR A 110 -1.16 32.73 15.91
CA THR A 110 -0.42 33.49 14.90
C THR A 110 0.83 32.78 14.39
N SER A 111 1.15 31.58 14.91
CA SER A 111 2.31 30.81 14.50
C SER A 111 2.18 30.38 13.04
N GLN A 112 3.27 30.51 12.29
CA GLN A 112 3.35 30.03 10.91
C GLN A 112 3.10 28.52 10.81
N SER A 113 3.45 27.76 11.86
CA SER A 113 3.29 26.30 11.89
C SER A 113 1.86 25.84 12.18
N ARG A 114 0.96 26.74 12.60
CA ARG A 114 -0.43 26.39 12.94
C ARG A 114 -1.13 25.71 11.77
N GLU A 115 -1.03 26.30 10.58
CA GLU A 115 -1.71 25.77 9.40
C GLU A 115 -1.18 24.38 9.03
N ALA A 116 0.14 24.19 9.06
CA ALA A 116 0.75 22.90 8.81
C ALA A 116 0.34 21.85 9.86
N PHE A 117 0.28 22.23 11.13
CA PHE A 117 -0.20 21.38 12.22
C PHE A 117 -1.64 20.93 11.98
N GLU A 118 -2.56 21.87 11.75
CA GLU A 118 -3.98 21.58 11.52
C GLU A 118 -4.18 20.71 10.27
N ASN A 119 -3.51 21.06 9.17
CA ASN A 119 -3.62 20.32 7.91
C ASN A 119 -3.14 18.88 8.07
N ASN A 120 -2.00 18.65 8.75
CA ASN A 120 -1.53 17.29 9.00
C ASN A 120 -2.55 16.46 9.80
N LEU A 121 -3.10 17.00 10.89
CA LEU A 121 -4.08 16.26 11.68
C LEU A 121 -5.40 16.03 10.93
N ARG A 122 -5.83 16.99 10.10
CA ARG A 122 -7.00 16.84 9.22
C ARG A 122 -6.77 15.77 8.16
N THR A 123 -5.63 15.77 7.47
CA THR A 123 -5.30 14.71 6.52
C THR A 123 -5.23 13.35 7.19
N CYS A 124 -4.68 13.24 8.40
CA CYS A 124 -4.72 11.99 9.16
C CYS A 124 -6.16 11.51 9.40
N MET A 125 -7.05 12.41 9.84
CA MET A 125 -8.46 12.08 10.06
C MET A 125 -9.15 11.62 8.77
N ASP A 126 -8.94 12.34 7.67
CA ASP A 126 -9.56 12.03 6.37
C ASP A 126 -9.13 10.65 5.86
N LEU A 127 -7.82 10.34 5.92
CA LEU A 127 -7.30 9.03 5.52
C LEU A 127 -7.80 7.91 6.44
N CYS A 128 -7.95 8.16 7.73
CA CYS A 128 -8.50 7.17 8.66
C CYS A 128 -10.01 6.94 8.43
N SER A 129 -10.75 7.97 7.98
CA SER A 129 -12.17 7.89 7.68
C SER A 129 -12.48 7.29 6.30
N ASP A 130 -11.47 7.04 5.47
CA ASP A 130 -11.62 6.28 4.24
C ASP A 130 -12.09 4.85 4.52
N SER A 131 -13.14 4.40 3.83
CA SER A 131 -13.81 3.12 4.10
C SER A 131 -12.95 1.92 3.72
N GLN A 132 -12.07 2.06 2.73
CA GLN A 132 -11.17 0.98 2.31
C GLN A 132 -10.03 0.84 3.32
N TYR A 133 -9.40 1.95 3.72
CA TYR A 133 -8.33 1.91 4.71
C TYR A 133 -8.83 1.42 6.08
N SER A 134 -9.94 1.98 6.58
CA SER A 134 -10.48 1.62 7.90
C SER A 134 -10.95 0.17 8.00
N ALA A 135 -11.50 -0.40 6.92
CA ALA A 135 -11.87 -1.82 6.90
C ALA A 135 -10.66 -2.75 6.98
N GLN A 136 -9.52 -2.33 6.43
CA GLN A 136 -8.30 -3.13 6.40
C GLN A 136 -7.42 -2.94 7.66
N TYR A 137 -7.41 -1.74 8.24
CA TYR A 137 -6.54 -1.35 9.35
C TYR A 137 -7.32 -0.68 10.49
N GLU A 138 -8.38 -1.35 10.97
CA GLU A 138 -9.32 -0.80 11.95
C GLU A 138 -8.63 -0.21 13.19
N ALA A 139 -7.72 -0.97 13.81
CA ALA A 139 -7.03 -0.54 15.02
C ALA A 139 -6.14 0.70 14.80
N GLU A 140 -5.45 0.76 13.65
CA GLU A 140 -4.60 1.91 13.32
C GLU A 140 -5.41 3.14 12.99
N SER A 141 -6.47 2.96 12.20
CA SER A 141 -7.42 4.03 11.86
C SER A 141 -8.02 4.61 13.14
N LEU A 142 -8.53 3.76 14.04
CA LEU A 142 -9.14 4.21 15.29
C LEU A 142 -8.14 4.98 16.16
N LEU A 143 -6.95 4.42 16.38
CA LEU A 143 -5.91 5.04 17.20
C LEU A 143 -5.49 6.39 16.63
N ALA A 144 -5.15 6.44 15.34
CA ALA A 144 -4.65 7.65 14.69
C ALA A 144 -5.73 8.74 14.60
N ASN A 145 -6.99 8.36 14.34
CA ASN A 145 -8.11 9.29 14.28
C ASN A 145 -8.38 9.93 15.66
N ILE A 146 -8.43 9.12 16.72
CA ILE A 146 -8.65 9.63 18.09
C ILE A 146 -7.48 10.53 18.53
N CYS A 147 -6.23 10.12 18.29
CA CYS A 147 -5.06 10.94 18.62
C CYS A 147 -5.07 12.29 17.89
N SER A 148 -5.43 12.30 16.60
CA SER A 148 -5.50 13.54 15.81
C SER A 148 -6.57 14.50 16.34
N ARG A 149 -7.76 13.98 16.65
CA ARG A 149 -8.85 14.76 17.25
C ARG A 149 -8.46 15.28 18.63
N GLY A 150 -7.86 14.44 19.46
CA GLY A 150 -7.39 14.81 20.80
C GLY A 150 -6.38 15.96 20.74
N LEU A 151 -5.43 15.92 19.81
CA LEU A 151 -4.42 16.96 19.70
C LEU A 151 -5.00 18.28 19.17
N LEU A 152 -5.95 18.24 18.24
CA LEU A 152 -6.70 19.45 17.83
C LEU A 152 -7.50 20.04 19.00
N LEU A 153 -8.15 19.19 19.80
CA LEU A 153 -8.89 19.63 20.99
C LEU A 153 -7.95 20.28 22.02
N LEU A 154 -6.78 19.69 22.28
CA LEU A 154 -5.77 20.27 23.16
C LEU A 154 -5.23 21.62 22.67
N TYR A 155 -5.20 21.83 21.36
CA TYR A 155 -4.75 23.09 20.77
C TYR A 155 -5.79 24.22 20.87
N TYR A 156 -7.08 23.91 20.76
CA TYR A 156 -8.15 24.90 20.78
C TYR A 156 -8.78 25.17 22.16
N ASN A 157 -8.45 24.35 23.16
CA ASN A 157 -8.93 24.50 24.54
C ASN A 157 -8.04 25.45 25.34
#